data_AF-A0A6U6H5Q1-F1
#
_entry.id   AF-A0A6U6H5Q1-F1
#
_cell.length_a   1.000
_cell.length_b   1.000
_cell.length_c   1.000
_cell.angle_alpha   90.00
_cell.angle_beta   90.00
_cell.angle_gamma   90.00
#
_symmetry.space_group_name_H-M   'P 1'
#
loop_
_entity.id
_entity.type
_entity.pdbx_description
1 polymer ?
#
loop_
_entity_poly.entity_id
_entity_poly.type
_entity_poly.pdbx_seq_one_letter_code
_entity_poly.pdbx_strand_id
1 'polypeptide(L)'
;VCADDTSEEGGGGSPMALGGAMEHYHPVKGGLIAFLASCGLSVYLTLAKDLRPHMDLFVFMLCVMTLASFYLLLYMYLSGEELSLSNHHEHGLWGWTNLSRDRLPIEIYLAVVCNLIGTTGYVACMKYFDSVVVSTVMLMEPLIATLIGAAAGVDGFPGIQTWVGGAIVTVGSMMVILADARRTELKSHAQ
;
A
#
# COMPACT_ATOMS: atom_id res chain seq x y z
N VAL A 1 -9.24 43.82 -18.32
CA VAL A 1 -10.12 44.50 -19.30
C VAL A 1 -9.82 43.82 -20.64
N CYS A 2 -10.60 42.88 -21.17
CA CYS A 2 -12.01 42.48 -21.00
C CYS A 2 -12.07 40.92 -20.87
N ALA A 3 -12.80 40.33 -19.92
CA ALA A 3 -14.26 40.02 -19.92
C ALA A 3 -14.63 39.13 -21.14
N ASP A 4 -14.76 37.80 -20.98
CA ASP A 4 -15.83 37.01 -20.32
C ASP A 4 -17.15 37.06 -21.10
N ASP A 5 -17.56 35.92 -21.68
CA ASP A 5 -18.95 35.43 -21.57
C ASP A 5 -19.06 33.94 -21.96
N THR A 6 -19.25 33.13 -20.93
CA THR A 6 -20.21 32.02 -20.75
C THR A 6 -20.75 31.19 -21.93
N SER A 7 -20.65 29.86 -21.80
CA SER A 7 -21.78 28.91 -21.89
C SER A 7 -21.40 27.55 -21.31
N GLU A 8 -22.07 27.21 -20.19
CA GLU A 8 -22.15 25.87 -19.60
C GLU A 8 -23.04 24.96 -20.46
N GLU A 9 -22.57 23.74 -20.73
CA GLU A 9 -23.28 22.44 -20.71
C GLU A 9 -22.14 21.39 -20.68
N GLY A 10 -21.95 20.50 -19.71
CA GLY A 10 -22.90 19.58 -19.10
C GLY A 10 -22.25 18.19 -19.13
N GLY A 11 -22.10 17.55 -17.97
CA GLY A 11 -22.02 16.09 -17.89
C GLY A 11 -20.63 15.46 -17.67
N GLY A 12 -20.56 14.65 -16.61
CA GLY A 12 -19.80 13.41 -16.64
C GLY A 12 -18.46 13.44 -15.92
N GLY A 13 -18.45 12.94 -14.69
CA GLY A 13 -17.22 12.59 -14.00
C GLY A 13 -16.37 11.65 -14.85
N SER A 14 -15.05 11.86 -14.80
CA SER A 14 -14.08 10.93 -15.37
C SER A 14 -13.39 10.16 -14.25
N PRO A 15 -13.91 8.99 -13.82
CA PRO A 15 -13.10 7.97 -13.17
C PRO A 15 -12.31 7.23 -14.25
N MET A 16 -11.33 7.90 -14.89
CA MET A 16 -10.69 7.37 -16.11
C MET A 16 -9.18 7.65 -16.15
N ALA A 17 -8.47 7.41 -15.05
CA ALA A 17 -7.01 7.22 -15.08
C ALA A 17 -6.60 5.74 -14.91
N LEU A 18 -7.52 4.87 -14.48
CA LEU A 18 -7.31 3.41 -14.37
C LEU A 18 -7.86 2.63 -15.59
N GLY A 19 -8.50 3.31 -16.55
CA GLY A 19 -9.12 2.68 -17.72
C GLY A 19 -8.13 2.37 -18.85
N GLY A 20 -7.04 3.13 -18.96
CA GLY A 20 -6.06 2.98 -20.07
C GLY A 20 -5.20 1.73 -20.00
N ALA A 21 -5.08 1.09 -18.83
CA ALA A 21 -4.32 -0.16 -18.67
C ALA A 21 -5.12 -1.43 -19.01
N MET A 22 -6.43 -1.32 -19.29
CA MET A 22 -7.33 -2.46 -19.46
C MET A 22 -7.58 -2.91 -20.90
N GLU A 23 -6.84 -2.41 -21.89
CA GLU A 23 -7.08 -2.77 -23.30
C GLU A 23 -6.66 -4.21 -23.66
N HIS A 24 -5.90 -4.90 -22.79
CA HIS A 24 -5.47 -6.30 -22.97
C HIS A 24 -5.51 -7.16 -21.69
N TYR A 25 -6.50 -6.95 -20.81
CA TYR A 25 -6.57 -7.71 -19.55
C TYR A 25 -7.34 -9.04 -19.71
N HIS A 26 -6.62 -10.17 -19.60
CA HIS A 26 -7.28 -11.48 -19.47
C HIS A 26 -7.75 -11.67 -18.01
N PRO A 27 -9.07 -11.66 -17.73
CA PRO A 27 -9.60 -11.69 -16.36
C PRO A 27 -9.11 -12.91 -15.56
N VAL A 28 -8.88 -14.04 -16.24
CA VAL A 28 -8.36 -15.27 -15.63
C VAL A 28 -6.91 -15.12 -15.17
N LYS A 29 -6.04 -14.46 -15.97
CA LYS A 29 -4.64 -14.25 -15.60
C LYS A 29 -4.54 -13.31 -14.40
N GLY A 30 -5.33 -12.24 -14.42
CA GLY A 30 -5.48 -11.29 -13.32
C GLY A 30 -5.97 -11.92 -12.03
N GLY A 31 -7.00 -12.76 -12.12
CA GLY A 31 -7.53 -13.48 -10.96
C GLY A 31 -6.50 -14.42 -10.33
N LEU A 32 -5.71 -15.12 -11.15
CA LEU A 32 -4.67 -16.03 -10.66
C LEU A 32 -3.56 -15.29 -9.92
N ILE A 33 -3.04 -14.19 -10.48
CA ILE A 33 -2.00 -13.40 -9.81
C ILE A 33 -2.51 -12.76 -8.51
N ALA A 34 -3.77 -12.31 -8.46
CA ALA A 34 -4.37 -11.76 -7.26
C ALA A 34 -4.53 -12.82 -6.17
N PHE A 35 -4.96 -14.03 -6.53
CA PHE A 35 -5.05 -15.16 -5.61
C PHE A 35 -3.66 -15.55 -5.05
N LEU A 36 -2.66 -15.65 -5.92
CA LEU A 36 -1.28 -15.96 -5.51
C LEU A 36 -0.70 -14.86 -4.61
N ALA A 37 -0.95 -13.58 -4.92
CA ALA A 37 -0.52 -12.47 -4.08
C ALA A 37 -1.18 -12.52 -2.69
N SER A 38 -2.47 -12.85 -2.60
CA SER A 38 -3.17 -13.02 -1.33
C SER A 38 -2.57 -14.16 -0.49
N CYS A 39 -2.30 -15.30 -1.11
CA CYS A 39 -1.62 -16.42 -0.44
C CYS A 39 -0.22 -16.00 0.04
N GLY A 40 0.56 -15.34 -0.82
CA GLY A 40 1.89 -14.84 -0.48
C GLY A 40 1.88 -13.87 0.69
N LEU A 41 0.95 -12.90 0.70
CA LEU A 41 0.80 -11.96 1.81
C LEU A 41 0.41 -12.67 3.12
N SER A 42 -0.51 -13.64 3.07
CA SER A 42 -0.93 -14.38 4.27
C SER A 42 0.21 -15.20 4.89
N VAL A 43 1.03 -15.84 4.05
CA VAL A 43 2.23 -16.59 4.48
C VAL A 43 3.27 -15.62 5.05
N TYR A 44 3.51 -14.50 4.36
CA TYR A 44 4.40 -13.45 4.85
C TYR A 44 3.99 -12.96 6.24
N LEU A 45 2.72 -12.62 6.45
CA LEU A 45 2.28 -12.08 7.74
C LEU A 45 2.40 -13.11 8.87
N THR A 46 2.15 -14.39 8.58
CA THR A 46 2.31 -15.49 9.54
C THR A 46 3.77 -15.69 9.91
N LEU A 47 4.66 -15.80 8.90
CA LEU A 47 6.09 -15.96 9.13
C LEU A 47 6.71 -14.74 9.82
N ALA A 48 6.32 -13.53 9.42
CA ALA A 48 6.80 -12.29 10.02
C ALA A 48 6.43 -12.22 11.50
N LYS A 49 5.22 -12.65 11.87
CA LYS A 49 4.80 -12.72 13.26
C LYS A 49 5.64 -13.72 14.08
N ASP A 50 5.94 -14.89 13.53
CA ASP A 50 6.71 -15.93 14.22
C ASP A 50 8.21 -15.59 14.36
N LEU A 51 8.79 -14.96 13.32
CA LEU A 51 10.20 -14.54 13.32
C LEU A 51 10.46 -13.31 14.17
N ARG A 52 9.52 -12.36 14.21
CA ARG A 52 9.70 -11.07 14.90
C ARG A 52 10.14 -11.19 16.36
N PRO A 53 9.57 -12.05 17.24
CA PRO A 53 9.99 -12.11 18.65
C PRO A 53 11.42 -12.63 18.83
N HIS A 54 12.01 -13.27 17.82
CA HIS A 54 13.34 -13.88 17.88
C HIS A 54 14.46 -12.96 17.39
N MET A 55 14.15 -11.80 16.80
CA MET A 55 15.12 -10.89 16.20
C MET A 55 14.89 -9.43 16.61
N ASP A 56 15.96 -8.63 16.59
CA ASP A 56 15.83 -7.18 16.71
C ASP A 56 15.05 -6.63 15.52
N LEU A 57 14.14 -5.69 15.80
CA LEU A 57 13.27 -5.06 14.81
C LEU A 57 14.07 -4.37 13.70
N PHE A 58 15.20 -3.75 14.02
CA PHE A 58 16.03 -3.09 13.02
C PHE A 58 16.66 -4.09 12.06
N VAL A 59 17.17 -5.21 12.57
CA VAL A 59 17.80 -6.26 11.75
C VAL A 59 16.77 -6.92 10.84
N PHE A 60 15.58 -7.21 11.37
CA PHE A 60 14.48 -7.76 10.57
C PHE A 60 14.08 -6.81 9.43
N MET A 61 13.90 -5.52 9.74
CA MET A 61 13.57 -4.49 8.74
C MET A 61 14.64 -4.36 7.66
N LEU A 62 15.91 -4.31 8.06
CA LEU A 62 17.02 -4.20 7.13
C LEU A 62 17.05 -5.40 6.17
N CYS A 63 16.82 -6.62 6.68
CA CYS A 63 16.72 -7.82 5.84
C CYS A 63 15.54 -7.76 4.87
N VAL A 64 14.35 -7.34 5.32
CA VAL A 64 13.17 -7.24 4.45
C VAL A 64 13.37 -6.17 3.37
N MET A 65 13.91 -5.01 3.73
CA MET A 65 14.16 -3.92 2.78
C MET A 65 15.25 -4.24 1.76
N THR A 66 16.33 -4.91 2.19
CA THR A 66 17.37 -5.37 1.27
C THR A 66 16.85 -6.43 0.34
N LEU A 67 16.11 -7.43 0.84
CA LEU A 67 15.47 -8.44 0.00
C LEU A 67 14.48 -7.83 -0.99
N ALA A 68 13.62 -6.90 -0.55
CA ALA A 68 12.68 -6.20 -1.43
C ALA A 68 13.42 -5.43 -2.53
N SER A 69 14.51 -4.74 -2.20
CA SER A 69 15.36 -4.05 -3.17
C SER A 69 15.96 -5.03 -4.18
N PHE A 70 16.49 -6.17 -3.73
CA PHE A 70 17.01 -7.22 -4.63
C PHE A 70 15.92 -7.78 -5.55
N TYR A 71 14.70 -8.02 -5.04
CA TYR A 71 13.58 -8.50 -5.85
C TYR A 71 13.14 -7.47 -6.89
N LEU A 72 13.11 -6.19 -6.55
CA LEU A 72 12.80 -5.12 -7.50
C LEU A 72 13.85 -5.04 -8.62
N LEU A 73 15.14 -5.12 -8.27
CA LEU A 73 16.22 -5.13 -9.27
C LEU A 73 16.17 -6.37 -10.16
N LEU A 74 15.88 -7.53 -9.58
CA LEU A 74 15.69 -8.76 -10.34
C LEU A 74 14.51 -8.64 -11.30
N TYR A 75 13.40 -8.04 -10.86
CA TYR A 75 12.22 -7.82 -11.69
C TYR A 75 12.52 -6.86 -12.85
N MET A 76 13.23 -5.76 -12.62
CA MET A 76 13.65 -4.84 -13.69
C MET A 76 14.59 -5.52 -14.69
N TYR A 77 15.53 -6.33 -14.20
CA TYR A 77 16.43 -7.11 -15.06
C TYR A 77 15.67 -8.10 -15.95
N LEU A 78 14.72 -8.85 -15.38
CA LEU A 78 13.89 -9.81 -16.12
C LEU A 78 12.93 -9.13 -17.10
N SER A 79 12.50 -7.91 -16.80
CA SER A 79 11.62 -7.11 -17.67
C SER A 79 12.37 -6.52 -18.87
N GLY A 80 13.71 -6.62 -18.90
CA GLY A 80 14.54 -6.20 -20.02
C GLY A 80 14.69 -4.69 -20.14
N GLU A 81 14.44 -3.93 -19.07
CA GLU A 81 14.70 -2.49 -19.06
C GLU A 81 16.21 -2.22 -19.11
N GLU A 82 16.61 -1.16 -19.82
CA GLU A 82 18.00 -0.73 -19.90
C GLU A 82 18.47 -0.19 -18.54
N LEU A 83 18.93 -1.08 -17.68
CA LEU A 83 19.53 -0.74 -16.39
C LEU A 83 20.90 -0.10 -16.63
N SER A 84 20.91 1.21 -16.86
CA SER A 84 22.16 1.96 -16.88
C SER A 84 22.61 2.24 -15.43
N LEU A 85 23.88 1.98 -15.13
CA LEU A 85 24.54 2.50 -13.92
C LEU A 85 24.82 4.01 -14.05
N SER A 86 23.90 4.73 -14.70
CA SER A 86 23.98 6.17 -14.90
C SER A 86 23.08 6.88 -13.89
N ASN A 87 23.31 8.18 -13.76
CA ASN A 87 22.54 9.08 -12.94
C ASN A 87 21.32 9.64 -13.70
N HIS A 88 20.89 9.05 -14.82
CA HIS A 88 19.76 9.59 -15.58
C HIS A 88 18.43 9.27 -14.89
N HIS A 89 17.50 10.23 -14.87
CA HIS A 89 16.22 10.14 -14.14
C HIS A 89 15.29 9.03 -14.68
N GLU A 90 15.42 8.68 -15.96
CA GLU A 90 14.51 7.74 -16.65
C GLU A 90 15.03 6.28 -16.65
N HIS A 91 16.35 6.07 -16.65
CA HIS A 91 16.96 4.74 -16.89
C HIS A 91 18.14 4.44 -15.95
N GLY A 92 18.40 5.31 -14.98
CA GLY A 92 19.53 5.22 -14.08
C GLY A 92 19.18 4.52 -12.78
N LEU A 93 19.98 3.53 -12.38
CA LEU A 93 19.90 2.92 -11.04
C LEU A 93 20.05 3.97 -9.91
N TRP A 94 20.76 5.06 -10.22
CA TRP A 94 20.97 6.22 -9.35
C TRP A 94 20.11 7.42 -9.77
N GLY A 95 19.01 7.21 -10.51
CA GLY A 95 18.11 8.27 -10.99
C GLY A 95 17.49 9.11 -9.87
N TRP A 96 17.30 8.52 -8.68
CA TRP A 96 16.90 9.21 -7.44
C TRP A 96 17.97 10.17 -6.89
N THR A 97 19.23 10.02 -7.31
CA THR A 97 20.30 10.99 -7.00
C THR A 97 20.41 12.11 -8.04
N ASN A 98 19.68 12.05 -9.16
CA ASN A 98 19.67 13.13 -10.13
C ASN A 98 18.80 14.29 -9.66
N LEU A 99 19.51 15.23 -9.06
CA LEU A 99 19.08 16.30 -8.20
C LEU A 99 18.36 17.42 -8.96
N SER A 100 17.09 17.22 -9.34
CA SER A 100 16.17 18.37 -9.37
C SER A 100 15.81 18.71 -7.92
N ARG A 101 16.25 19.87 -7.42
CA ARG A 101 16.11 20.29 -6.00
C ARG A 101 14.68 20.22 -5.46
N ASP A 102 13.68 20.27 -6.34
CA ASP A 102 12.27 20.23 -5.97
C ASP A 102 11.73 18.81 -5.69
N ARG A 103 12.40 17.75 -6.17
CA ARG A 103 11.92 16.35 -6.04
C ARG A 103 12.61 15.54 -4.95
N LEU A 104 13.89 15.82 -4.67
CA LEU A 104 14.63 15.12 -3.62
C LEU A 104 13.93 15.13 -2.24
N PRO A 105 13.34 16.24 -1.74
CA PRO A 105 12.70 16.22 -0.43
C PRO A 105 11.44 15.34 -0.40
N ILE A 106 10.64 15.28 -1.47
CA ILE A 106 9.44 14.43 -1.50
C ILE A 106 9.82 12.94 -1.58
N GLU A 107 10.87 12.60 -2.35
CA GLU A 107 11.38 11.23 -2.44
C GLU A 107 11.93 10.74 -1.09
N ILE A 108 12.73 11.55 -0.40
CA ILE A 108 13.22 11.22 0.94
C ILE A 108 12.07 11.12 1.94
N TYR A 109 11.08 12.02 1.87
CA TYR A 109 9.90 11.96 2.73
C TYR A 109 9.13 10.66 2.53
N LEU A 110 8.89 10.24 1.28
CA LEU A 110 8.22 8.98 0.99
C LEU A 110 9.07 7.77 1.41
N ALA A 111 10.37 7.75 1.13
CA ALA A 111 11.25 6.63 1.47
C ALA A 111 11.44 6.46 2.98
N VAL A 112 11.60 7.56 3.73
CA VAL A 112 11.87 7.51 5.17
C VAL A 112 10.56 7.49 5.97
N VAL A 113 9.64 8.41 5.70
CA VAL A 113 8.41 8.51 6.51
C VAL A 113 7.39 7.48 6.06
N CYS A 114 7.03 7.43 4.78
CA CYS A 114 5.99 6.50 4.32
C CYS A 114 6.48 5.04 4.37
N ASN A 115 7.64 4.76 3.78
CA ASN A 115 8.16 3.40 3.72
C ASN A 115 8.80 2.97 5.04
N LEU A 116 9.91 3.58 5.47
CA LEU A 116 10.60 3.09 6.67
C LEU A 116 9.72 3.17 7.93
N ILE A 117 9.12 4.32 8.27
CA ILE A 117 8.27 4.41 9.48
C ILE A 117 6.98 3.59 9.32
N GLY A 118 6.33 3.62 8.15
CA GLY A 118 5.09 2.89 7.92
C GLY A 118 5.26 1.37 8.04
N THR A 119 6.16 0.77 7.26
CA THR A 119 6.38 -0.68 7.29
C THR A 119 6.98 -1.13 8.62
N THR A 120 7.88 -0.33 9.20
CA THR A 120 8.43 -0.61 10.52
C THR A 120 7.35 -0.58 11.57
N GLY A 121 6.43 0.39 11.53
CA GLY A 121 5.27 0.47 12.42
C GLY A 121 4.39 -0.77 12.35
N TYR A 122 4.05 -1.23 11.15
CA TYR A 122 3.23 -2.43 10.97
C TYR A 122 3.86 -3.67 11.58
N VAL A 123 5.14 -3.92 11.24
CA VAL A 123 5.85 -5.04 11.84
C VAL A 123 6.01 -4.80 13.33
N ALA A 124 6.22 -3.57 13.80
CA ALA A 124 6.28 -3.18 15.21
C ALA A 124 4.98 -3.46 16.00
N CYS A 125 3.85 -3.59 15.32
CA CYS A 125 2.58 -4.02 15.92
C CYS A 125 2.45 -5.55 16.08
N MET A 126 3.10 -6.36 15.24
CA MET A 126 2.95 -7.85 15.23
C MET A 126 3.36 -8.60 16.51
N LYS A 127 4.09 -7.96 17.43
CA LYS A 127 4.55 -8.43 18.74
C LYS A 127 3.46 -8.26 19.79
N TYR A 128 2.59 -7.28 19.57
CA TYR A 128 1.52 -6.93 20.50
C TYR A 128 0.17 -7.49 20.02
N PHE A 129 -0.04 -7.55 18.70
CA PHE A 129 -1.33 -7.93 18.11
C PHE A 129 -1.23 -9.20 17.26
N ASP A 130 -2.38 -9.86 17.06
CA ASP A 130 -2.43 -10.98 16.14
C ASP A 130 -2.28 -10.58 14.68
N SER A 131 -1.72 -11.48 13.86
CA SER A 131 -1.56 -11.28 12.42
C SER A 131 -2.91 -10.96 11.75
N VAL A 132 -3.99 -11.54 12.29
CA VAL A 132 -5.38 -11.26 11.89
C VAL A 132 -5.74 -9.78 12.09
N VAL A 133 -5.40 -9.19 13.24
CA VAL A 133 -5.69 -7.77 13.53
C VAL A 133 -4.90 -6.87 12.58
N VAL A 134 -3.62 -7.15 12.38
CA VAL A 134 -2.76 -6.39 11.46
C VAL A 134 -3.33 -6.41 10.03
N SER A 135 -3.79 -7.56 9.55
CA SER A 135 -4.45 -7.69 8.25
C SER A 135 -5.72 -6.86 8.14
N THR A 136 -6.56 -6.81 9.19
CA THR A 136 -7.78 -5.97 9.17
C THR A 136 -7.50 -4.47 9.19
N VAL A 137 -6.38 -4.03 9.76
CA VAL A 137 -5.96 -2.63 9.72
C VAL A 137 -5.40 -2.26 8.34
N MET A 138 -4.65 -3.16 7.70
CA MET A 138 -4.20 -2.98 6.31
C MET A 138 -5.39 -2.80 5.34
N LEU A 139 -6.50 -3.48 5.59
CA LEU A 139 -7.75 -3.30 4.82
C LEU A 139 -8.42 -1.93 5.07
N MET A 140 -8.19 -1.30 6.22
CA MET A 140 -8.70 0.04 6.54
C MET A 140 -7.84 1.17 5.95
N GLU A 141 -6.54 0.93 5.74
CA GLU A 141 -5.60 1.91 5.17
C GLU A 141 -6.09 2.56 3.85
N PRO A 142 -6.51 1.80 2.81
CA PRO A 142 -6.97 2.41 1.56
C PRO A 142 -8.22 3.28 1.77
N LEU A 143 -9.05 2.98 2.78
CA LEU A 143 -10.25 3.78 3.07
C LEU A 143 -9.87 5.13 3.67
N ILE A 144 -8.95 5.15 4.63
CA ILE A 144 -8.44 6.41 5.18
C ILE A 144 -7.71 7.20 4.09
N ALA A 145 -6.93 6.54 3.24
CA ALA A 145 -6.25 7.18 2.11
C ALA A 145 -7.24 7.87 1.16
N THR A 146 -8.35 7.21 0.80
CA THR A 146 -9.39 7.83 -0.05
C THR A 146 -10.06 9.03 0.60
N LEU A 147 -10.28 8.99 1.93
CA LEU A 147 -10.86 10.12 2.67
C LEU A 147 -9.89 11.32 2.71
N ILE A 148 -8.60 11.07 2.94
CA ILE A 148 -7.57 12.10 2.93
C ILE A 148 -7.41 12.69 1.52
N GLY A 149 -7.40 11.86 0.47
CA GLY A 149 -7.32 12.30 -0.92
C GLY A 149 -8.49 13.21 -1.31
N ALA A 150 -9.70 12.86 -0.89
CA ALA A 150 -10.89 13.68 -1.09
C ALA A 150 -10.83 14.99 -0.27
N ALA A 151 -10.38 14.95 0.99
CA ALA A 151 -10.25 16.13 1.85
C ALA A 151 -9.17 17.10 1.36
N ALA A 152 -8.08 16.58 0.79
CA ALA A 152 -7.01 17.38 0.19
C ALA A 152 -7.38 17.95 -1.19
N GLY A 153 -8.56 17.62 -1.74
CA GLY A 153 -9.03 18.10 -3.04
C GLY A 153 -8.23 17.56 -4.23
N VAL A 154 -7.44 16.50 -4.01
CA VAL A 154 -6.60 15.86 -5.05
C VAL A 154 -7.42 14.81 -5.81
N ASP A 155 -8.43 14.23 -5.16
CA ASP A 155 -9.36 13.26 -5.74
C ASP A 155 -10.81 13.76 -5.70
N GLY A 156 -11.62 13.27 -6.64
CA GLY A 156 -13.06 13.50 -6.65
C GLY A 156 -13.77 12.88 -5.44
N PHE A 157 -14.93 13.42 -5.08
CA PHE A 157 -15.68 12.92 -3.93
C PHE A 157 -16.01 11.41 -4.10
N PRO A 158 -15.76 10.57 -3.08
CA PRO A 158 -15.95 9.13 -3.20
C PRO A 158 -17.40 8.81 -3.58
N GLY A 159 -17.57 8.00 -4.62
CA GLY A 159 -18.88 7.54 -5.08
C GLY A 159 -19.57 6.63 -4.05
N ILE A 160 -20.87 6.40 -4.23
CA ILE A 160 -21.69 5.57 -3.32
C ILE A 160 -21.09 4.17 -3.12
N GLN A 161 -20.47 3.59 -4.15
CA GLN A 161 -19.81 2.28 -4.06
C GLN A 161 -18.65 2.28 -3.04
N THR A 162 -17.86 3.36 -2.97
CA THR A 162 -16.77 3.49 -2.00
C THR A 162 -17.30 3.62 -0.58
N TRP A 163 -18.39 4.35 -0.39
CA TRP A 163 -19.05 4.47 0.92
C TRP A 163 -19.60 3.12 1.41
N VAL A 164 -20.26 2.36 0.54
CA VAL A 164 -20.79 1.03 0.87
C VAL A 164 -19.65 0.06 1.16
N GLY A 165 -18.63 0.00 0.31
CA GLY A 165 -17.45 -0.83 0.53
C GLY A 165 -16.72 -0.46 1.82
N GLY A 166 -16.56 0.83 2.09
CA GLY A 166 -15.93 1.34 3.31
C GLY A 166 -16.69 0.97 4.57
N ALA A 167 -18.02 1.08 4.56
CA ALA A 167 -18.86 0.66 5.68
C ALA A 167 -18.73 -0.85 5.95
N ILE A 168 -18.76 -1.68 4.89
CA ILE A 168 -18.62 -3.14 5.02
C ILE A 168 -17.25 -3.50 5.62
N VAL A 169 -16.16 -2.92 5.11
CA VAL A 169 -14.81 -3.17 5.64
C VAL A 169 -14.70 -2.71 7.09
N THR A 170 -15.23 -1.54 7.42
CA THR A 170 -15.19 -1.01 8.80
C THR A 170 -15.92 -1.95 9.76
N VAL A 171 -17.14 -2.38 9.42
CA VAL A 171 -17.91 -3.32 10.24
C VAL A 171 -17.18 -4.67 10.36
N GLY A 172 -16.61 -5.18 9.26
CA GLY A 172 -15.83 -6.41 9.25
C GLY A 172 -14.61 -6.33 10.19
N SER A 173 -13.83 -5.26 10.10
CA SER A 173 -12.66 -5.03 10.96
C SER A 173 -13.08 -4.92 12.44
N MET A 174 -14.16 -4.20 12.76
CA MET A 174 -14.67 -4.10 14.13
C MET A 174 -15.08 -5.48 14.68
N MET A 175 -15.77 -6.29 13.89
CA MET A 175 -16.19 -7.63 14.31
C MET A 175 -14.98 -8.54 14.59
N VAL A 176 -13.95 -8.49 13.74
CA VAL A 176 -12.72 -9.28 13.91
C VAL A 176 -11.95 -8.86 15.16
N ILE A 177 -11.79 -7.55 15.38
CA ILE A 177 -11.11 -7.03 16.57
C ILE A 177 -11.85 -7.45 17.86
N LEU A 178 -13.19 -7.35 17.88
CA LEU A 178 -13.99 -7.78 19.02
C LEU A 178 -13.93 -9.30 19.26
N ALA A 179 -13.87 -10.10 18.18
CA ALA A 179 -13.72 -11.54 18.29
C ALA A 179 -12.33 -11.93 18.84
N ASP A 180 -11.28 -11.22 18.44
CA ASP A 180 -9.91 -11.44 18.93
C ASP A 180 -9.75 -11.06 20.41
N ALA A 181 -10.34 -9.94 20.83
CA ALA A 181 -10.38 -9.54 22.24
C ALA A 181 -11.00 -10.64 23.12
N ARG A 182 -12.14 -11.22 22.70
CA ARG A 182 -12.79 -12.33 23.43
C ARG A 182 -11.93 -13.59 23.48
N ARG A 183 -11.17 -13.90 22.43
CA ARG A 183 -10.26 -15.06 22.40
C ARG A 183 -9.11 -14.90 23.39
N THR A 184 -8.63 -13.68 23.57
CA THR A 184 -7.54 -13.37 24.51
C THR A 184 -8.01 -13.56 25.97
N GLU A 185 -9.19 -13.07 26.32
CA GLU A 185 -9.80 -13.24 27.66
C GLU A 185 -10.09 -14.71 28.00
N LEU A 186 -10.57 -15.50 27.02
CA LEU A 186 -10.82 -16.93 27.24
C LEU A 186 -9.53 -17.70 27.54
N LYS A 187 -8.42 -17.34 26.89
CA LYS A 187 -7.12 -17.98 27.15
C LYS A 187 -6.57 -17.61 28.53
N SER A 188 -6.80 -16.39 29.03
CA SER A 188 -6.33 -15.99 30.36
C SER A 188 -7.11 -16.62 31.50
N HIS A 189 -8.38 -16.99 31.29
CA HIS A 189 -9.19 -17.71 32.30
C HIS A 189 -9.00 -19.23 32.30
N ALA A 190 -8.44 -19.79 31.22
CA ALA A 190 -8.18 -21.23 31.10
C ALA A 190 -6.80 -21.65 31.63
N GLN A 191 -6.00 -20.71 32.14
CA GLN A 191 -4.64 -20.90 32.65
C GLN A 191 -4.60 -20.69 34.16
#